data_AF-A0A947JGJ3-F1
#
_entry.id   AF-A0A947JGJ3-F1
#
_cell.length_a   1.000
_cell.length_b   1.000
_cell.length_c   1.000
_cell.angle_alpha   90.00
_cell.angle_beta   90.00
_cell.angle_gamma   90.00
#
_symmetry.space_group_name_H-M   'P 1'
#
loop_
_entity.id
_entity.type
_entity.pdbx_description
1 polymer ?
#
loop_
_entity_poly.entity_id
_entity_poly.type
_entity_poly.pdbx_seq_one_letter_code
_entity_poly.pdbx_strand_id
1 'polypeptide(L)'
;MSLNKETKIRILENFYSIDYVLFGKPLKNVELKEDCDVCNAALIEEYVATKGALLSTIIEMYKLIDHCPEVIQEKVNVKQLNEMAISSAKTARKNALSLLDTPRGKASIKDRLVESLTENKKVDLEEEVKTRIKEKAFSLAIDNLLVSRAISESTNYKELDSWTGKIIEDAYKILRDSLIETSLEVVSRDVKKTN
;
A
#
# COMPACT_ATOMS: atom_id res chain seq x y z
N MET A 1 -19.04 7.84 15.09
CA MET A 1 -18.50 9.20 14.86
C MET A 1 -18.34 9.45 13.36
N SER A 2 -18.67 10.65 12.88
CA SER A 2 -18.40 11.06 11.49
C SER A 2 -16.96 11.55 11.39
N LEU A 3 -16.24 11.15 10.33
CA LEU A 3 -14.92 11.67 10.01
C LEU A 3 -14.98 13.18 9.72
N ASN A 4 -13.97 13.92 10.18
CA ASN A 4 -13.79 15.33 9.81
C ASN A 4 -13.43 15.48 8.31
N LYS A 5 -13.54 16.71 7.79
CA LYS A 5 -13.32 17.02 6.37
C LYS A 5 -11.89 16.62 5.95
N GLU A 6 -10.92 16.94 6.76
CA GLU A 6 -9.49 16.77 6.51
C GLU A 6 -9.14 15.28 6.42
N THR A 7 -9.71 14.46 7.30
CA THR A 7 -9.55 13.00 7.27
C THR A 7 -10.17 12.40 6.00
N LYS A 8 -11.33 12.89 5.56
CA LYS A 8 -11.94 12.45 4.29
C LYS A 8 -11.03 12.78 3.09
N ILE A 9 -10.43 13.97 3.07
CA ILE A 9 -9.46 14.35 2.04
C ILE A 9 -8.23 13.43 2.09
N ARG A 10 -7.70 13.13 3.28
CA ARG A 10 -6.58 12.19 3.46
C ARG A 10 -6.89 10.79 2.94
N ILE A 11 -8.09 10.27 3.20
CA ILE A 11 -8.52 8.96 2.67
C ILE A 11 -8.53 8.98 1.14
N LEU A 12 -9.04 10.05 0.52
CA LEU A 12 -9.06 10.19 -0.94
C LEU A 12 -7.63 10.32 -1.51
N GLU A 13 -6.77 11.11 -0.87
CA GLU A 13 -5.36 11.22 -1.23
C GLU A 13 -4.68 9.85 -1.18
N ASN A 14 -4.91 9.08 -0.12
CA ASN A 14 -4.40 7.73 0.05
C ASN A 14 -4.92 6.77 -1.02
N PHE A 15 -6.21 6.84 -1.37
CA PHE A 15 -6.81 6.00 -2.42
C PHE A 15 -6.07 6.13 -3.76
N TYR A 16 -5.70 7.35 -4.15
CA TYR A 16 -4.93 7.60 -5.37
C TYR A 16 -3.44 7.31 -5.18
N SER A 17 -2.88 7.62 -4.02
CA SER A 17 -1.46 7.40 -3.71
C SER A 17 -1.06 5.94 -3.82
N ILE A 18 -1.95 5.01 -3.43
CA ILE A 18 -1.70 3.56 -3.51
C ILE A 18 -1.34 3.15 -4.95
N ASP A 19 -2.10 3.60 -5.96
CA ASP A 19 -1.79 3.27 -7.37
C ASP A 19 -0.40 3.79 -7.77
N TYR A 20 -0.05 5.01 -7.36
CA TYR A 20 1.27 5.58 -7.62
C TYR A 20 2.39 4.87 -6.83
N VAL A 21 2.12 4.36 -5.64
CA VAL A 21 3.06 3.56 -4.84
C VAL A 21 3.34 2.21 -5.52
N LEU A 22 2.34 1.59 -6.14
CA LEU A 22 2.47 0.24 -6.69
C LEU A 22 2.91 0.26 -8.16
N PHE A 23 2.33 1.15 -8.97
CA PHE A 23 2.54 1.18 -10.42
C PHE A 23 3.34 2.40 -10.90
N GLY A 24 3.45 3.45 -10.08
CA GLY A 24 4.05 4.73 -10.49
C GLY A 24 3.15 5.57 -11.41
N LYS A 25 1.96 5.07 -11.73
CA LYS A 25 0.94 5.68 -12.57
C LYS A 25 -0.45 5.24 -12.06
N PRO A 26 -1.55 5.94 -12.41
CA PRO A 26 -2.89 5.47 -12.09
C PRO A 26 -3.16 4.09 -12.69
N LEU A 27 -3.95 3.24 -12.02
CA LEU A 27 -4.28 1.90 -12.51
C LEU A 27 -4.87 1.92 -13.93
N LYS A 28 -5.73 2.90 -14.23
CA LYS A 28 -6.33 3.10 -15.57
C LYS A 28 -5.32 3.31 -16.71
N ASN A 29 -4.06 3.61 -16.39
CA ASN A 29 -2.98 3.79 -17.36
C ASN A 29 -2.00 2.60 -17.37
N VAL A 30 -2.32 1.51 -16.67
CA VAL A 30 -1.59 0.24 -16.73
C VAL A 30 -2.06 -0.50 -17.98
N GLU A 31 -1.12 -0.95 -18.81
CA GLU A 31 -1.39 -1.64 -20.07
C GLU A 31 -0.95 -3.10 -19.88
N LEU A 32 -1.90 -4.05 -19.81
CA LEU A 32 -1.59 -5.46 -19.57
C LEU A 32 -1.30 -6.20 -20.89
N LYS A 33 -0.28 -7.06 -20.88
CA LYS A 33 0.21 -7.82 -22.04
C LYS A 33 -0.62 -9.03 -22.44
N GLU A 34 -1.40 -9.60 -21.54
CA GLU A 34 -2.03 -10.90 -21.77
C GLU A 34 -3.26 -10.80 -22.68
N ASP A 35 -3.37 -11.73 -23.63
CA ASP A 35 -4.50 -11.87 -24.58
C ASP A 35 -5.81 -12.37 -23.93
N CYS A 36 -5.88 -12.47 -22.61
CA CYS A 36 -7.10 -12.85 -21.88
C CYS A 36 -7.76 -11.62 -21.23
N ASP A 37 -8.69 -11.00 -21.96
CA ASP A 37 -9.44 -9.84 -21.46
C ASP A 37 -10.21 -10.14 -20.16
N VAL A 38 -10.78 -11.35 -20.05
CA VAL A 38 -11.53 -11.79 -18.85
C VAL A 38 -10.61 -11.91 -17.64
N CYS A 39 -9.43 -12.49 -17.81
CA CYS A 39 -8.45 -12.69 -16.74
C CYS A 39 -7.91 -11.33 -16.26
N ASN A 40 -7.59 -10.44 -17.20
CA ASN A 40 -7.14 -9.08 -16.90
C ASN A 40 -8.23 -8.27 -16.18
N ALA A 41 -9.48 -8.37 -16.61
CA ALA A 41 -10.61 -7.71 -15.95
C ALA A 41 -10.80 -8.22 -14.52
N ALA A 42 -10.77 -9.53 -14.31
CA ALA A 42 -10.88 -10.14 -12.99
C ALA A 42 -9.75 -9.69 -12.05
N LEU A 43 -8.50 -9.65 -12.54
CA LEU A 43 -7.35 -9.18 -11.77
C LEU A 43 -7.48 -7.71 -11.36
N ILE A 44 -7.95 -6.85 -12.27
CA ILE A 44 -8.20 -5.43 -11.99
C ILE A 44 -9.34 -5.27 -10.98
N GLU A 45 -10.40 -6.06 -11.12
CA GLU A 45 -11.53 -6.05 -10.19
C GLU A 45 -11.11 -6.46 -8.78
N GLU A 46 -10.33 -7.54 -8.67
CA GLU A 46 -9.75 -8.00 -7.41
C GLU A 46 -8.89 -6.92 -6.75
N TYR A 47 -8.02 -6.26 -7.52
CA TYR A 47 -7.20 -5.15 -7.02
C TYR A 47 -8.07 -4.01 -6.47
N VAL A 48 -9.09 -3.59 -7.23
CA VAL A 48 -9.97 -2.48 -6.84
C VAL A 48 -10.80 -2.84 -5.61
N ALA A 49 -11.33 -4.07 -5.55
CA ALA A 49 -12.10 -4.58 -4.42
C ALA A 49 -11.23 -4.63 -3.15
N THR A 50 -10.02 -5.19 -3.25
CA THR A 50 -9.08 -5.28 -2.12
C THR A 50 -8.62 -3.90 -1.66
N LYS A 51 -8.35 -2.97 -2.59
CA LYS A 51 -8.04 -1.58 -2.25
C LYS A 51 -9.19 -0.89 -1.50
N GLY A 52 -10.43 -1.12 -1.92
CA GLY A 52 -11.62 -0.59 -1.25
C GLY A 52 -11.81 -1.17 0.16
N ALA A 53 -11.61 -2.48 0.32
CA ALA A 53 -11.67 -3.15 1.61
C ALA A 53 -10.57 -2.66 2.57
N LEU A 54 -9.34 -2.50 2.06
CA LEU A 54 -8.21 -1.96 2.82
C LEU A 54 -8.53 -0.56 3.36
N LEU A 55 -9.06 0.32 2.51
CA LEU A 55 -9.40 1.69 2.93
C LEU A 55 -10.58 1.74 3.90
N SER A 56 -11.52 0.79 3.80
CA SER A 56 -12.59 0.64 4.79
C SER A 56 -12.02 0.28 6.16
N THR A 57 -11.01 -0.59 6.20
CA THR A 57 -10.29 -0.94 7.44
C THR A 57 -9.51 0.27 7.99
N ILE A 58 -8.86 1.03 7.12
CA ILE A 58 -8.17 2.28 7.50
C ILE A 58 -9.14 3.32 8.06
N ILE A 59 -10.36 3.43 7.52
CA ILE A 59 -11.38 4.33 8.08
C ILE A 59 -11.72 3.96 9.52
N GLU A 60 -11.88 2.68 9.83
CA GLU A 60 -12.12 2.24 11.20
C GLU A 60 -10.90 2.49 12.10
N MET A 61 -9.69 2.26 11.58
CA MET A 61 -8.45 2.60 12.27
C MET A 61 -8.39 4.08 12.62
N TYR A 62 -8.72 4.97 11.67
CA TYR A 62 -8.70 6.42 11.84
C TYR A 62 -9.73 6.91 12.87
N LYS A 63 -10.91 6.27 12.91
CA LYS A 63 -11.91 6.54 13.95
C LYS A 63 -11.41 6.10 15.32
N LEU A 64 -10.73 4.96 15.41
CA LEU A 64 -10.24 4.41 16.66
C LEU A 64 -9.15 5.27 17.29
N ILE A 65 -8.24 5.82 16.47
CA ILE A 65 -7.10 6.62 16.94
C ILE A 65 -7.36 8.12 17.05
N ASP A 66 -8.61 8.56 16.79
CA ASP A 66 -8.98 9.97 16.70
C ASP A 66 -8.07 10.76 15.74
N HIS A 67 -8.02 10.30 14.48
CA HIS A 67 -7.20 10.91 13.44
C HIS A 67 -7.53 12.39 13.22
N CYS A 68 -6.53 13.26 13.40
CA CYS A 68 -6.69 14.71 13.43
C CYS A 68 -5.61 15.43 12.58
N PRO A 69 -5.66 15.26 11.25
CA PRO A 69 -4.72 15.92 10.33
C PRO A 69 -4.85 17.44 10.41
N GLU A 70 -3.76 18.15 10.11
CA GLU A 70 -3.75 19.61 10.05
C GLU A 70 -4.80 20.17 9.08
N VAL A 71 -5.33 21.35 9.42
CA VAL A 71 -6.41 21.99 8.66
C VAL A 71 -5.99 22.25 7.23
N ILE A 72 -6.72 21.66 6.28
CA ILE A 72 -6.56 21.93 4.85
C ILE A 72 -7.48 23.11 4.51
N GLN A 73 -6.90 24.32 4.58
CA GLN A 73 -7.62 25.58 4.37
C GLN A 73 -8.20 25.71 2.95
N GLU A 74 -7.60 25.06 1.96
CA GLU A 74 -8.01 25.17 0.56
C GLU A 74 -9.12 24.17 0.18
N LYS A 75 -9.97 24.57 -0.78
CA LYS A 75 -10.84 23.63 -1.48
C LYS A 75 -9.97 22.76 -2.39
N VAL A 76 -9.65 21.55 -1.94
CA VAL A 76 -8.87 20.60 -2.73
C VAL A 76 -9.66 20.17 -3.96
N ASN A 77 -9.20 20.59 -5.13
CA ASN A 77 -9.74 20.11 -6.40
C ASN A 77 -9.03 18.81 -6.84
N VAL A 78 -9.55 18.16 -7.89
CA VAL A 78 -9.02 16.87 -8.39
C VAL A 78 -7.56 16.96 -8.81
N LYS A 79 -7.13 18.09 -9.40
CA LYS A 79 -5.74 18.27 -9.85
C LYS A 79 -4.79 18.33 -8.64
N GLN A 80 -5.13 19.15 -7.65
CA GLN A 80 -4.36 19.25 -6.40
C GLN A 80 -4.31 17.90 -5.66
N LEU A 81 -5.43 17.18 -5.60
CA LEU A 81 -5.48 15.86 -4.97
C LEU A 81 -4.51 14.86 -5.64
N ASN A 82 -4.43 14.86 -6.97
CA ASN A 82 -3.49 14.01 -7.70
C ASN A 82 -2.03 14.42 -7.46
N GLU A 83 -1.74 15.72 -7.41
CA GLU A 83 -0.39 16.22 -7.09
C GLU A 83 0.04 15.82 -5.67
N MET A 84 -0.87 15.95 -4.70
CA MET A 84 -0.67 15.46 -3.33
C MET A 84 -0.41 13.95 -3.33
N ALA A 85 -1.22 13.17 -4.05
CA ALA A 85 -1.08 11.72 -4.11
C ALA A 85 0.27 11.27 -4.70
N ILE A 86 0.73 11.92 -5.77
CA ILE A 86 2.04 11.66 -6.37
C ILE A 86 3.16 11.99 -5.38
N SER A 87 3.06 13.12 -4.68
CA SER A 87 4.05 13.56 -3.69
C SER A 87 4.15 12.57 -2.52
N SER A 88 2.99 12.16 -1.98
CA SER A 88 2.89 11.19 -0.89
C SER A 88 3.43 9.83 -1.30
N ALA A 89 3.09 9.35 -2.51
CA ALA A 89 3.62 8.10 -3.04
C ALA A 89 5.15 8.12 -3.22
N LYS A 90 5.72 9.22 -3.73
CA LYS A 90 7.17 9.39 -3.86
C LYS A 90 7.87 9.36 -2.49
N THR A 91 7.30 10.06 -1.51
CA THR A 91 7.83 10.11 -0.15
C THR A 91 7.78 8.73 0.51
N ALA A 92 6.64 8.04 0.40
CA ALA A 92 6.46 6.69 0.93
C ALA A 92 7.46 5.69 0.33
N ARG A 93 7.66 5.71 -0.99
CA ARG A 93 8.67 4.87 -1.67
C ARG A 93 10.09 5.19 -1.19
N LYS A 94 10.44 6.47 -1.07
CA LYS A 94 11.76 6.89 -0.56
C LYS A 94 12.01 6.37 0.86
N ASN A 95 11.02 6.51 1.74
CA ASN A 95 11.09 6.02 3.12
C ASN A 95 11.15 4.49 3.18
N ALA A 96 10.41 3.79 2.31
CA ALA A 96 10.46 2.34 2.23
C ALA A 96 11.86 1.84 1.83
N LEU A 97 12.50 2.49 0.85
CA LEU A 97 13.86 2.13 0.43
C LEU A 97 14.88 2.35 1.54
N SER A 98 14.80 3.46 2.29
CA SER A 98 15.71 3.69 3.42
C SER A 98 15.52 2.67 4.54
N LEU A 99 14.28 2.27 4.83
CA LEU A 99 13.98 1.23 5.82
C LEU A 99 14.46 -0.16 5.37
N LEU A 100 14.39 -0.45 4.07
CA LEU A 100 14.83 -1.72 3.50
C LEU A 100 16.34 -1.92 3.63
N ASP A 101 17.13 -0.84 3.52
CA ASP A 101 18.59 -0.90 3.64
C ASP A 101 19.09 -1.10 5.09
N THR A 102 18.20 -0.94 6.08
CA THR A 102 18.54 -1.17 7.49
C THR A 102 18.82 -2.66 7.78
N PRO A 103 19.59 -2.98 8.85
CA PRO A 103 19.81 -4.37 9.25
C PRO A 103 18.51 -5.15 9.50
N ARG A 104 17.49 -4.49 10.07
CA ARG A 104 16.18 -5.08 10.34
C ARG A 104 15.40 -5.34 9.04
N GLY A 105 15.49 -4.43 8.07
CA GLY A 105 14.92 -4.62 6.74
C GLY A 105 15.52 -5.84 6.03
N LYS A 106 16.85 -5.93 6.01
CA LYS A 106 17.61 -7.05 5.45
C LYS A 106 17.30 -8.39 6.14
N ALA A 107 17.21 -8.40 7.47
CA ALA A 107 16.83 -9.58 8.24
C ALA A 107 15.42 -10.07 7.86
N SER A 108 14.44 -9.15 7.80
CA SER A 108 13.07 -9.50 7.43
C SER A 108 12.94 -10.11 6.02
N ILE A 109 13.77 -9.67 5.06
CA ILE A 109 13.80 -10.26 3.71
C ILE A 109 14.42 -11.65 3.76
N LYS A 110 15.53 -11.80 4.50
CA LYS A 110 16.20 -13.09 4.69
C LYS A 110 15.27 -14.13 5.30
N ASP A 111 14.51 -13.76 6.32
CA ASP A 111 13.58 -14.67 7.00
C ASP A 111 12.51 -15.20 6.02
N ARG A 112 11.88 -14.30 5.25
CA ARG A 112 10.91 -14.69 4.20
C ARG A 112 11.52 -15.53 3.09
N LEU A 113 12.76 -15.25 2.71
CA LEU A 113 13.48 -16.03 1.71
C LEU A 113 13.74 -17.46 2.19
N VAL A 114 14.14 -17.62 3.47
CA VAL A 114 14.37 -18.93 4.08
C VAL A 114 13.07 -19.74 4.14
N GLU A 115 11.95 -19.13 4.52
CA GLU A 115 10.62 -19.77 4.49
C GLU A 115 10.30 -20.29 3.09
N SER A 116 10.43 -19.43 2.07
CA SER A 116 10.10 -19.76 0.68
C SER A 116 10.96 -20.90 0.11
N LEU A 117 12.27 -20.89 0.40
CA LEU A 117 13.20 -21.94 -0.03
C LEU A 117 12.99 -23.27 0.70
N THR A 118 12.40 -23.24 1.89
CA THR A 118 12.04 -24.45 2.63
C THR A 118 10.83 -25.13 1.99
N GLU A 119 9.87 -24.34 1.49
CA GLU A 119 8.65 -24.82 0.84
C GLU A 119 8.90 -25.28 -0.61
N ASN A 120 9.79 -24.62 -1.35
CA ASN A 120 10.09 -24.98 -2.73
C ASN A 120 11.58 -24.87 -3.08
N LYS A 121 12.25 -26.02 -3.23
CA LYS A 121 13.71 -26.09 -3.47
C LYS A 121 14.16 -25.84 -4.91
N LYS A 122 13.21 -25.68 -5.86
CA LYS A 122 13.51 -25.53 -7.30
C LYS A 122 13.31 -24.10 -7.83
N VAL A 123 13.30 -23.11 -6.96
CA VAL A 123 13.08 -21.71 -7.35
C VAL A 123 14.39 -21.07 -7.79
N ASP A 124 14.34 -20.21 -8.81
CA ASP A 124 15.44 -19.32 -9.16
C ASP A 124 15.67 -18.34 -8.01
N LEU A 125 16.81 -18.48 -7.34
CA LEU A 125 17.14 -17.69 -6.16
C LEU A 125 17.19 -16.19 -6.46
N GLU A 126 17.63 -15.79 -7.65
CA GLU A 126 17.76 -14.38 -8.00
C GLU A 126 16.39 -13.72 -8.15
N GLU A 127 15.48 -14.37 -8.86
CA GLU A 127 14.10 -13.89 -9.05
C GLU A 127 13.30 -13.92 -7.75
N GLU A 128 13.52 -14.93 -6.91
CA GLU A 128 12.90 -15.00 -5.59
C GLU A 128 13.34 -13.82 -4.70
N VAL A 129 14.66 -13.55 -4.64
CA VAL A 129 15.20 -12.42 -3.88
C VAL A 129 14.62 -11.09 -4.38
N LYS A 130 14.56 -10.88 -5.70
CA LYS A 130 13.96 -9.66 -6.28
C LYS A 130 12.50 -9.51 -5.88
N THR A 131 11.74 -10.61 -5.91
CA THR A 131 10.32 -10.63 -5.53
C THR A 131 10.14 -10.26 -4.06
N ARG A 132 10.91 -10.88 -3.15
CA ARG A 132 10.83 -10.57 -1.70
C ARG A 132 11.26 -9.16 -1.36
N ILE A 133 12.29 -8.62 -2.03
CA ILE A 133 12.68 -7.21 -1.88
C ILE A 133 11.51 -6.30 -2.30
N LYS A 134 10.86 -6.61 -3.42
CA LYS A 134 9.77 -5.80 -3.98
C LYS A 134 8.51 -5.84 -3.11
N GLU A 135 8.10 -7.02 -2.67
CA GLU A 135 7.03 -7.20 -1.68
C GLU A 135 7.30 -6.36 -0.43
N LYS A 136 8.51 -6.47 0.12
CA LYS A 136 8.87 -5.73 1.33
C LYS A 136 8.86 -4.22 1.11
N ALA A 137 9.38 -3.76 -0.02
CA ALA A 137 9.35 -2.35 -0.39
C ALA A 137 7.91 -1.82 -0.52
N PHE A 138 7.01 -2.59 -1.14
CA PHE A 138 5.60 -2.22 -1.27
C PHE A 138 4.89 -2.20 0.08
N SER A 139 5.09 -3.22 0.92
CA SER A 139 4.54 -3.28 2.28
C SER A 139 4.98 -2.07 3.10
N LEU A 140 6.28 -1.76 3.14
CA LEU A 140 6.80 -0.60 3.87
C LEU A 140 6.26 0.73 3.33
N ALA A 141 6.08 0.85 2.01
CA ALA A 141 5.54 2.05 1.40
C ALA A 141 4.06 2.25 1.75
N ILE A 142 3.25 1.19 1.70
CA ILE A 142 1.84 1.24 2.10
C ILE A 142 1.71 1.52 3.60
N ASP A 143 2.51 0.88 4.44
CA ASP A 143 2.53 1.13 5.89
C ASP A 143 2.90 2.59 6.19
N ASN A 144 3.90 3.14 5.48
CA ASN A 144 4.30 4.53 5.66
C ASN A 144 3.18 5.50 5.26
N LEU A 145 2.50 5.22 4.15
CA LEU A 145 1.41 6.03 3.61
C LEU A 145 0.16 6.01 4.51
N LEU A 146 -0.27 4.81 4.94
CA LEU A 146 -1.57 4.61 5.57
C LEU A 146 -1.53 4.60 7.09
N VAL A 147 -0.46 4.08 7.70
CA VAL A 147 -0.40 3.84 9.15
C VAL A 147 0.56 4.82 9.82
N SER A 148 1.81 4.90 9.35
CA SER A 148 2.82 5.76 9.98
C SER A 148 2.39 7.22 10.02
N ARG A 149 1.86 7.71 8.90
CA ARG A 149 1.35 9.09 8.82
C ARG A 149 0.15 9.29 9.74
N ALA A 150 -0.80 8.36 9.71
CA ALA A 150 -1.99 8.44 10.54
C ALA A 150 -1.64 8.49 12.03
N ILE A 151 -0.74 7.62 12.50
CA ILE A 151 -0.25 7.62 13.88
C ILE A 151 0.36 8.98 14.25
N SER A 152 1.16 9.58 13.35
CA SER A 152 1.74 10.91 13.61
C SER A 152 0.73 12.06 13.62
N GLU A 153 -0.41 11.88 12.94
CA GLU A 153 -1.51 12.86 12.84
C GLU A 153 -2.62 12.58 13.87
N SER A 154 -2.42 11.66 14.83
CA SER A 154 -3.46 11.18 15.76
C SER A 154 -3.21 11.58 17.21
N THR A 155 -4.27 11.79 17.96
CA THR A 155 -4.20 12.11 19.40
C THR A 155 -4.25 10.86 20.27
N ASN A 156 -4.84 9.75 19.78
CA ASN A 156 -5.06 8.54 20.57
C ASN A 156 -4.50 7.27 19.91
N TYR A 157 -3.28 7.34 19.36
CA TYR A 157 -2.64 6.21 18.67
C TYR A 157 -2.48 4.94 19.52
N LYS A 158 -2.48 5.06 20.85
CA LYS A 158 -2.36 3.93 21.78
C LYS A 158 -3.56 2.98 21.73
N GLU A 159 -4.71 3.42 21.21
CA GLU A 159 -5.86 2.54 21.02
C GLU A 159 -5.61 1.42 20.01
N LEU A 160 -4.58 1.52 19.17
CA LEU A 160 -4.14 0.40 18.34
C LEU A 160 -3.66 -0.80 19.17
N ASP A 161 -3.15 -0.57 20.38
CA ASP A 161 -2.72 -1.65 21.28
C ASP A 161 -3.90 -2.35 21.98
N SER A 162 -5.12 -1.79 21.88
CA SER A 162 -6.33 -2.41 22.39
C SER A 162 -6.66 -3.70 21.64
N TRP A 163 -7.55 -4.54 22.21
CA TRP A 163 -8.01 -5.75 21.54
C TRP A 163 -8.65 -5.45 20.18
N THR A 164 -9.50 -4.42 20.11
CA THR A 164 -10.12 -3.95 18.86
C THR A 164 -9.08 -3.43 17.88
N GLY A 165 -8.09 -2.67 18.37
CA GLY A 165 -7.00 -2.14 17.56
C GLY A 165 -6.20 -3.24 16.88
N LYS A 166 -5.84 -4.29 17.61
CA LYS A 166 -5.13 -5.46 17.07
C LYS A 166 -5.91 -6.20 16.00
N ILE A 167 -7.23 -6.36 16.16
CA ILE A 167 -8.08 -6.98 15.14
C ILE A 167 -8.09 -6.16 13.85
N ILE A 168 -8.21 -4.84 13.97
CA ILE A 168 -8.18 -3.93 12.81
C ILE A 168 -6.79 -3.96 12.15
N GLU A 169 -5.71 -3.99 12.94
CA GLU A 169 -4.34 -4.08 12.45
C GLU A 169 -4.08 -5.39 11.70
N ASP A 170 -4.59 -6.52 12.20
CA ASP A 170 -4.44 -7.83 11.56
C ASP A 170 -5.25 -7.89 10.25
N ALA A 171 -6.49 -7.39 10.25
CA ALA A 171 -7.28 -7.25 9.04
C ALA A 171 -6.57 -6.35 8.00
N TYR A 172 -5.97 -5.26 8.46
CA TYR A 172 -5.18 -4.36 7.62
C TYR A 172 -3.99 -5.10 6.99
N LYS A 173 -3.20 -5.86 7.76
CA LYS A 173 -2.04 -6.61 7.25
C LYS A 173 -2.45 -7.63 6.19
N ILE A 174 -3.53 -8.37 6.42
CA ILE A 174 -4.05 -9.36 5.48
C ILE A 174 -4.44 -8.69 4.16
N LEU A 175 -5.24 -7.61 4.23
CA LEU A 175 -5.69 -6.88 3.05
C LEU A 175 -4.54 -6.18 2.32
N ARG A 176 -3.55 -5.67 3.05
CA ARG A 176 -2.35 -5.07 2.48
C ARG A 176 -1.54 -6.11 1.72
N ASP A 177 -1.31 -7.27 2.30
CA ASP A 177 -0.51 -8.33 1.68
C ASP A 177 -1.21 -8.89 0.44
N SER A 178 -2.53 -9.11 0.50
CA SER A 178 -3.35 -9.48 -0.66
C SER A 178 -3.29 -8.40 -1.76
N LEU A 179 -3.41 -7.11 -1.41
CA LEU A 179 -3.30 -6.03 -2.38
C LEU A 179 -1.93 -6.03 -3.08
N ILE A 180 -0.86 -6.28 -2.33
CA ILE A 180 0.51 -6.36 -2.86
C ILE A 180 0.67 -7.52 -3.82
N GLU A 181 0.13 -8.69 -3.47
CA GLU A 181 0.14 -9.89 -4.32
C GLU A 181 -0.52 -9.61 -5.67
N THR A 182 -1.78 -9.17 -5.67
CA THR A 182 -2.51 -8.80 -6.89
C THR A 182 -1.75 -7.73 -7.69
N SER A 183 -1.12 -6.77 -7.01
CA SER A 183 -0.35 -5.70 -7.66
C SER A 183 0.93 -6.20 -8.31
N LEU A 184 1.61 -7.19 -7.73
CA LEU A 184 2.80 -7.78 -8.31
C LEU A 184 2.47 -8.55 -9.59
N GLU A 185 1.34 -9.25 -9.61
CA GLU A 185 0.83 -9.87 -10.83
C GLU A 185 0.55 -8.83 -11.91
N VAL A 186 -0.16 -7.75 -11.58
CA VAL A 186 -0.40 -6.61 -12.50
C VAL A 186 0.93 -6.06 -13.03
N VAL A 187 1.93 -5.86 -12.17
CA VAL A 187 3.24 -5.32 -12.58
C VAL A 187 4.02 -6.30 -13.46
N SER A 188 3.91 -7.61 -13.23
CA SER A 188 4.55 -8.61 -14.10
C SER A 188 3.96 -8.61 -15.51
N ARG A 189 2.69 -8.24 -15.64
CA ARG A 189 1.93 -8.19 -16.90
C ARG A 189 1.94 -6.81 -17.56
N ASP A 190 2.42 -5.75 -16.90
CA ASP A 190 2.44 -4.38 -17.46
C ASP A 190 3.46 -4.26 -18.62
N VAL A 191 3.00 -3.73 -19.74
CA VAL A 191 3.85 -3.24 -20.84
C VAL A 191 4.56 -1.99 -20.34
N LYS A 192 5.74 -2.14 -19.76
CA LYS A 192 6.66 -1.00 -19.71
C LYS A 192 6.97 -0.61 -21.15
N LYS A 193 6.43 0.53 -21.62
CA LYS A 193 7.04 1.28 -22.72
C LYS A 193 8.43 1.71 -22.22
N THR A 194 9.43 0.86 -22.47
CA THR A 194 10.83 1.28 -22.46
C THR A 194 10.97 2.35 -23.53
N ASN A 195 11.01 3.60 -23.10
CA ASN A 195 11.74 4.67 -23.80
C ASN A 195 13.11 4.78 -23.14
#